data_AF-A0A7L7W4M8-F1
#
_entry.id   AF-A0A7L7W4M8-F1
#
_cell.length_a   1.000
_cell.length_b   1.000
_cell.length_c   1.000
_cell.angle_alpha   90.00
_cell.angle_beta   90.00
_cell.angle_gamma   90.00
#
_symmetry.space_group_name_H-M   'P 1'
#
loop_
_entity.id
_entity.type
_entity.pdbx_description
1 polymer ?
#
loop_
_entity_poly.entity_id
_entity_poly.type
_entity_poly.pdbx_seq_one_letter_code
_entity_poly.pdbx_strand_id
1 'polypeptide(L)'
;MSKTPGTDPLGALHAAMTFSSMDWGASQDTAWIYGIAVGWDGPAMAELAKKHNWSDQKVKNLRKLRRYYRAAELAEERRRA
;
A
#
# COMPACT_ATOMS: atom_id res chain seq x y z
N MET A 1 -0.56 -13.07 -25.19
CA MET A 1 -1.89 -12.72 -24.68
C MET A 1 -1.75 -11.47 -23.83
N SER A 2 -2.32 -10.35 -24.27
CA SER A 2 -2.29 -9.08 -23.53
C SER A 2 -3.10 -9.23 -22.23
N LYS A 3 -2.48 -8.95 -21.09
CA LYS A 3 -3.11 -8.98 -19.76
C LYS A 3 -4.30 -8.02 -19.75
N THR A 4 -5.52 -8.53 -19.66
CA THR A 4 -6.73 -7.70 -19.56
C THR A 4 -6.66 -6.87 -18.27
N PRO A 5 -6.65 -5.53 -18.35
CA PRO A 5 -6.75 -4.70 -17.15
C PRO A 5 -8.08 -5.01 -16.44
N GLY A 6 -8.03 -5.34 -15.14
CA GLY A 6 -9.24 -5.48 -14.32
C GLY A 6 -9.54 -6.87 -13.75
N THR A 7 -8.79 -7.92 -14.09
CA THR A 7 -8.99 -9.24 -13.43
C THR A 7 -8.16 -9.41 -12.17
N ASP A 8 -7.07 -8.66 -11.98
CA ASP A 8 -6.22 -8.71 -10.77
C ASP A 8 -6.69 -7.64 -9.79
N PRO A 9 -7.45 -7.99 -8.74
CA PRO A 9 -7.97 -7.00 -7.81
C PRO A 9 -6.87 -6.30 -7.03
N LEU A 10 -5.73 -6.98 -6.74
CA LEU A 10 -4.65 -6.39 -5.94
C LEU A 10 -3.81 -5.44 -6.80
N GLY A 11 -3.43 -5.86 -8.01
CA GLY A 11 -2.74 -5.00 -8.97
C GLY A 11 -3.60 -3.80 -9.39
N ALA A 12 -4.90 -3.98 -9.60
CA ALA A 12 -5.81 -2.88 -9.91
C ALA A 12 -5.92 -1.87 -8.75
N LEU A 13 -6.01 -2.34 -7.50
CA LEU A 13 -6.04 -1.46 -6.34
C LEU A 13 -4.72 -0.69 -6.18
N HIS A 14 -3.58 -1.36 -6.30
CA HIS A 14 -2.27 -0.73 -6.27
C HIS A 14 -2.16 0.39 -7.31
N ALA A 15 -2.53 0.10 -8.56
CA ALA A 15 -2.49 1.07 -9.64
C ALA A 15 -3.43 2.26 -9.37
N ALA A 16 -4.68 1.98 -8.99
CA ALA A 16 -5.66 3.02 -8.69
C ALA A 16 -5.19 3.96 -7.57
N MET A 17 -4.57 3.42 -6.53
CA MET A 17 -4.05 4.22 -5.42
C MET A 17 -2.79 5.01 -5.81
N THR A 18 -1.87 4.40 -6.57
CA THR A 18 -0.61 5.03 -7.02
C THR A 18 -0.83 6.16 -8.00
N PHE A 19 -1.79 6.02 -8.92
CA PHE A 19 -2.12 7.03 -9.92
C PHE A 19 -3.22 8.01 -9.47
N SER A 20 -3.69 7.89 -8.23
CA SER A 20 -4.65 8.84 -7.65
C SER A 20 -3.99 10.17 -7.35
N SER A 21 -4.70 11.27 -7.61
CA SER A 21 -4.29 12.62 -7.19
C SER A 21 -4.59 12.92 -5.71
N MET A 22 -5.21 11.97 -4.99
CA MET A 22 -5.52 12.12 -3.57
C MET A 22 -4.23 12.17 -2.75
N ASP A 23 -4.10 13.16 -1.86
CA ASP A 23 -3.08 13.13 -0.81
C ASP A 23 -3.46 12.08 0.25
N TRP A 24 -3.01 10.85 0.03
CA TRP A 24 -3.23 9.74 0.95
C TRP A 24 -2.61 9.98 2.33
N GLY A 25 -1.63 10.87 2.45
CA GLY A 25 -0.99 11.24 3.72
C GLY A 25 -1.75 12.31 4.50
N ALA A 26 -2.79 12.93 3.91
CA ALA A 26 -3.54 14.03 4.51
C ALA A 26 -4.27 13.61 5.79
N SER A 27 -5.00 12.48 5.74
CA SER A 27 -5.80 11.94 6.84
C SER A 27 -5.18 10.66 7.39
N GLN A 28 -5.32 10.44 8.70
CA GLN A 28 -4.93 9.19 9.34
C GLN A 28 -5.67 7.99 8.71
N ASP A 29 -6.95 8.17 8.36
CA ASP A 29 -7.83 7.09 7.89
C ASP A 29 -7.46 6.55 6.51
N THR A 30 -6.82 7.37 5.68
CA THR A 30 -6.36 7.01 4.34
C THR A 30 -4.88 6.62 4.33
N ALA A 31 -4.07 7.25 5.19
CA ALA A 31 -2.63 7.05 5.21
C ALA A 31 -2.21 5.62 5.55
N TRP A 32 -2.94 4.95 6.46
CA TRP A 32 -2.61 3.56 6.80
C TRP A 32 -2.92 2.59 5.64
N ILE A 33 -3.97 2.88 4.85
CA ILE A 33 -4.38 2.05 3.70
C ILE A 33 -3.30 2.12 2.63
N TYR A 34 -2.87 3.33 2.29
CA TYR A 34 -1.77 3.54 1.33
C TYR A 34 -0.47 2.89 1.79
N GLY A 35 -0.18 2.94 3.09
CA GLY A 35 0.98 2.27 3.68
C GLY A 35 0.99 0.75 3.50
N ILE A 36 -0.17 0.11 3.33
CA ILE A 36 -0.30 -1.33 3.08
C ILE A 36 -0.26 -1.65 1.58
N ALA A 37 -1.04 -0.91 0.78
CA ALA A 37 -1.20 -1.22 -0.63
C ALA A 37 0.02 -0.82 -1.47
N VAL A 38 0.51 0.41 -1.28
CA VAL A 38 1.62 0.98 -2.06
C VAL A 38 2.89 1.02 -1.23
N GLY A 39 2.81 1.58 -0.03
CA GLY A 39 3.93 1.75 0.90
C GLY A 39 4.36 3.21 1.05
N TRP A 40 4.87 3.55 2.24
CA TRP A 40 5.54 4.82 2.49
C TRP A 40 7.05 4.59 2.56
N ASP A 41 7.75 5.01 1.51
CA ASP A 41 9.19 4.82 1.38
C ASP A 41 10.00 5.92 2.05
N GLY A 42 11.26 5.61 2.38
CA GLY A 42 12.19 6.57 2.96
C GLY A 42 11.67 7.26 4.23
N PRO A 43 11.79 8.59 4.36
CA PRO A 43 11.40 9.32 5.56
C PRO A 43 9.87 9.45 5.73
N ALA A 44 9.08 9.21 4.67
CA ALA A 44 7.63 9.47 4.68
C ALA A 44 6.89 8.69 5.77
N MET A 45 7.29 7.44 6.04
CA MET A 45 6.69 6.65 7.13
C MET A 45 6.92 7.29 8.50
N ALA A 46 8.11 7.84 8.74
CA ALA A 46 8.44 8.48 10.01
C ALA A 46 7.69 9.82 10.17
N GLU A 47 7.62 10.60 9.09
CA GLU A 47 6.87 11.86 9.07
C GLU A 47 5.37 11.65 9.31
N LEU A 48 4.77 10.65 8.65
CA LEU A 48 3.36 10.30 8.86
C LEU A 48 3.10 9.73 10.24
N ALA A 49 4.02 8.93 10.78
CA ALA A 49 3.90 8.44 12.15
C ALA A 49 3.89 9.61 13.15
N LYS A 50 4.76 10.62 12.96
CA LYS A 50 4.74 11.84 13.78
C LYS A 50 3.46 12.66 13.57
N LYS A 51 3.06 12.90 12.32
CA LYS A 51 1.88 13.69 11.95
C LYS A 51 0.59 13.12 12.55
N HIS A 52 0.44 11.80 12.49
CA HIS A 52 -0.77 11.08 12.91
C HIS A 52 -0.62 10.37 14.26
N ASN A 53 0.42 10.71 15.03
CA ASN A 53 0.71 10.13 16.33
C ASN A 53 0.66 8.58 16.36
N TRP A 54 1.24 7.93 15.35
CA TRP A 54 1.32 6.48 15.30
C TRP A 54 2.39 5.98 16.25
N SER A 55 2.03 5.00 17.08
CA SER A 55 3.00 4.29 17.90
C SER A 55 3.96 3.46 17.04
N ASP A 56 5.14 3.17 17.59
CA ASP A 56 6.11 2.26 16.96
C ASP A 56 5.49 0.89 16.64
N GLN A 57 4.59 0.42 17.51
CA GLN A 57 3.88 -0.83 17.29
C GLN A 57 2.95 -0.75 16.06
N LYS A 58 2.27 0.39 15.85
CA LYS A 58 1.45 0.61 14.65
C LYS A 58 2.34 0.63 13.40
N VAL A 59 3.46 1.36 13.42
CA VAL A 59 4.41 1.38 12.30
C VAL A 59 4.95 -0.03 11.99
N LYS A 60 5.33 -0.80 13.01
CA LYS A 60 5.78 -2.19 12.87
C LYS A 60 4.69 -3.07 12.24
N ASN A 61 3.44 -2.91 12.66
CA ASN A 61 2.30 -3.64 12.10
C ASN A 61 2.06 -3.25 10.64
N LEU A 62 2.11 -1.96 10.28
CA LEU A 62 1.95 -1.51 8.89
C LEU A 62 3.05 -2.08 7.99
N ARG A 63 4.31 -2.09 8.43
CA ARG A 63 5.40 -2.75 7.70
C ARG A 63 5.15 -4.25 7.49
N LYS A 64 4.62 -4.94 8.51
CA LYS A 64 4.25 -6.36 8.42
C LYS A 64 3.12 -6.58 7.40
N LEU A 65 2.06 -5.77 7.46
CA LEU A 65 0.93 -5.84 6.55
C LEU A 65 1.34 -5.54 5.10
N ARG A 66 2.20 -4.54 4.87
CA ARG A 66 2.76 -4.27 3.54
C ARG A 66 3.48 -5.48 2.96
N ARG A 67 4.31 -6.15 3.76
CA ARG A 67 5.00 -7.38 3.30
C ARG A 67 4.01 -8.48 2.91
N TYR A 68 2.95 -8.68 3.68
CA TYR A 68 1.92 -9.68 3.35
C TYR A 68 1.12 -9.31 2.12
N TYR A 69 0.74 -8.04 1.99
CA TYR A 69 0.06 -7.54 0.79
C TYR A 69 0.93 -7.72 -0.45
N ARG A 70 2.21 -7.35 -0.39
CA ARG A 70 3.13 -7.51 -1.51
C ARG A 70 3.35 -8.97 -1.89
N ALA A 71 3.43 -9.87 -0.91
CA ALA A 71 3.53 -11.30 -1.17
C ALA A 71 2.27 -11.84 -1.87
N ALA A 72 1.08 -11.34 -1.49
CA ALA A 72 -0.17 -11.70 -2.15
C ALA A 72 -0.25 -11.17 -3.59
N GLU A 73 0.17 -9.91 -3.83
CA GLU A 73 0.30 -9.33 -5.19
C GLU A 73 1.17 -10.23 -6.07
N LEU A 74 2.39 -10.55 -5.63
CA LEU A 74 3.33 -11.37 -6.39
C LEU A 74 2.84 -12.79 -6.62
N ALA A 75 2.15 -13.38 -5.64
CA ALA A 75 1.56 -14.70 -5.80
C ALA A 75 0.46 -14.70 -6.88
N GLU A 76 -0.35 -13.65 -6.93
CA GLU A 76 -1.40 -13.49 -7.92
C GLU A 76 -0.84 -13.24 -9.33
N GLU A 77 0.21 -12.39 -9.43
CA GLU A 77 0.95 -12.19 -10.68
C GLU A 77 1.52 -13.51 -11.22
N ARG A 78 2.08 -14.35 -10.35
CA ARG A 78 2.67 -15.65 -10.71
C ARG A 78 1.64 -16.69 -11.14
N ARG A 79 0.46 -16.72 -10.51
CA ARG A 79 -0.63 -17.65 -10.92
C ARG A 79 -1.12 -17.40 -12.34
N ARG A 80 -0.87 -16.19 -12.86
CA ARG A 80 -1.39 -15.71 -14.15
C ARG A 80 -0.33 -15.59 -15.24
N ALA A 81 0.94 -15.79 -14.88
CA ALA A 81 2.07 -15.81 -15.80
C ALA A 81 2.19 -17.19 -16.45
#